data_AF-A0A402AD52-F1
#
_entry.id   AF-A0A402AD52-F1
#
_cell.length_a   1.000
_cell.length_b   1.000
_cell.length_c   1.000
_cell.angle_alpha   90.00
_cell.angle_beta   90.00
_cell.angle_gamma   90.00
#
_symmetry.space_group_name_H-M   'P 1'
#
loop_
_entity.id
_entity.type
_entity.pdbx_description
1 polymer ?
#
loop_
_entity_poly.entity_id
_entity_poly.type
_entity_poly.pdbx_seq_one_letter_code
_entity_poly.pdbx_strand_id
1 'polypeptide(L)'
;MYRAGPYFFGCRLRRGSPDRPEMRPVRNGIRYDQLSSRFHMGGNEVYTPASREINITMGLIPQYIVEHPQRVRGNHPLNSFAALGPLAETLIDGQDPLDVYAPLHTLTLMHGSIILMGVGLERMTFLHYAEQVAGRELFRRCANGPDRQPMLVEVGSCSEGFGRLEPVLVTAQQKLKVGQSLWQVYAAGEALQLAVDAIQEQPEITHCADNECVRCNDAIKGGPLLAI
;
A
#
# COMPACT_ATOMS: atom_id res chain seq x y z
N MET A 1 15.55 -20.35 -2.15
CA MET A 1 15.99 -19.04 -1.61
C MET A 1 15.89 -18.00 -2.72
N TYR A 2 14.71 -17.40 -2.90
CA TYR A 2 14.54 -16.26 -3.80
C TYR A 2 14.81 -15.00 -3.00
N ARG A 3 15.88 -14.27 -3.35
CA ARG A 3 16.12 -12.92 -2.82
C ARG A 3 15.00 -12.02 -3.37
N ALA A 4 14.08 -11.63 -2.49
CA ALA A 4 13.13 -10.55 -2.76
C ALA A 4 13.93 -9.25 -2.96
N GLY A 5 14.15 -8.86 -4.22
CA GLY A 5 14.47 -7.46 -4.52
C GLY A 5 13.30 -6.57 -4.11
N PRO A 6 13.49 -5.24 -4.00
CA PRO A 6 12.44 -4.34 -3.54
C PRO A 6 11.22 -4.47 -4.46
N TYR A 7 10.18 -5.15 -3.98
CA TYR A 7 8.90 -5.25 -4.66
C TYR A 7 8.26 -3.87 -4.59
N PHE A 8 8.50 -3.09 -5.65
CA PHE A 8 7.77 -1.85 -5.87
C PHE A 8 6.35 -2.23 -6.27
N PHE A 9 5.42 -2.12 -5.32
CA PHE A 9 3.98 -2.22 -5.54
C PHE A 9 3.55 -1.07 -6.48
N GLY A 10 3.40 -1.36 -7.76
CA GLY A 10 2.91 -0.41 -8.77
C GLY A 10 3.20 -0.89 -10.19
N CYS A 11 2.27 -0.60 -11.12
CA CYS A 11 2.45 -0.92 -12.54
C CYS A 11 3.71 -0.25 -13.05
N ARG A 12 4.61 -1.00 -13.72
CA ARG A 12 5.86 -0.44 -14.26
C ARG A 12 5.57 0.74 -15.17
N LEU A 13 4.50 0.68 -15.97
CA LEU A 13 4.24 1.57 -17.10
C LEU A 13 3.89 3.03 -16.79
N ARG A 14 3.73 3.45 -15.53
CA ARG A 14 3.14 4.77 -15.20
C ARG A 14 4.00 5.64 -14.29
N ARG A 15 5.30 5.31 -14.19
CA ARG A 15 6.25 6.04 -13.34
C ARG A 15 6.77 7.30 -14.03
N GLY A 16 6.63 8.43 -13.36
CA GLY A 16 7.32 9.66 -13.72
C GLY A 16 8.74 9.68 -13.15
N SER A 17 9.60 10.56 -13.68
CA SER A 17 10.94 10.79 -13.12
C SER A 17 10.91 11.92 -12.09
N PRO A 18 11.49 11.75 -10.89
CA PRO A 18 11.65 12.82 -9.90
C PRO A 18 12.81 13.74 -10.34
N ASP A 19 12.66 14.43 -11.48
CA ASP A 19 13.76 15.21 -12.07
C ASP A 19 14.05 16.49 -11.29
N ARG A 20 13.05 17.02 -10.56
CA ARG A 20 13.17 18.28 -9.84
C ARG A 20 13.44 18.06 -8.33
N PRO A 21 14.30 18.87 -7.69
CA PRO A 21 14.64 18.72 -6.27
C PRO A 21 13.43 18.69 -5.32
N GLU A 22 12.39 19.47 -5.60
CA GLU A 22 11.14 19.50 -4.83
C GLU A 22 10.38 18.18 -4.85
N MET A 23 10.63 17.32 -5.84
CA MET A 23 10.06 15.97 -5.93
C MET A 23 10.89 14.92 -5.20
N ARG A 24 11.89 15.35 -4.41
CA ARG A 24 12.82 14.49 -3.69
C ARG A 24 12.77 14.73 -2.17
N PRO A 25 11.64 14.42 -1.49
CA PRO A 25 11.56 14.58 -0.05
C PRO A 25 12.69 13.83 0.67
N VAL A 26 13.22 14.43 1.73
CA VAL A 26 14.19 13.76 2.60
C VAL A 26 13.49 12.62 3.36
N ARG A 27 14.21 11.55 3.71
CA ARG A 27 13.66 10.36 4.38
C ARG A 27 12.53 9.66 3.60
N ASN A 28 12.64 9.62 2.28
CA ASN A 28 11.58 9.09 1.42
C ASN A 28 11.74 7.61 1.01
N GLY A 29 12.52 6.82 1.76
CA GLY A 29 12.63 5.39 1.54
C GLY A 29 13.30 5.04 0.20
N ILE A 30 14.03 5.99 -0.39
CA ILE A 30 14.76 5.90 -1.65
C ILE A 30 16.08 6.66 -1.48
N ARG A 31 17.16 6.08 -2.03
CA ARG A 31 18.46 6.74 -2.21
C ARG A 31 18.46 7.47 -3.55
N TYR A 32 18.27 8.79 -3.54
CA TYR A 32 18.09 9.56 -4.78
C TYR A 32 19.37 9.64 -5.65
N ASP A 33 20.53 9.54 -5.03
CA ASP A 33 21.84 9.44 -5.66
C ASP A 33 22.02 8.11 -6.42
N GLN A 34 21.30 7.07 -6.02
CA GLN A 34 21.33 5.73 -6.64
C GLN A 34 20.17 5.51 -7.64
N LEU A 35 19.44 6.57 -8.02
CA LEU A 35 18.35 6.51 -9.00
C LEU A 35 18.83 6.17 -10.43
N SER A 36 20.13 6.30 -10.71
CA SER A 36 20.66 6.16 -12.07
C SER A 36 20.40 4.76 -12.65
N SER A 37 19.88 4.74 -13.88
CA SER A 37 19.58 3.58 -14.74
C SER A 37 18.39 2.66 -14.41
N ARG A 38 17.78 2.70 -13.21
CA ARG A 38 16.71 1.73 -12.82
C ARG A 38 15.28 2.26 -12.86
N PHE A 39 15.09 3.57 -13.02
CA PHE A 39 13.76 4.21 -13.03
C PHE A 39 13.25 4.63 -14.42
N HIS A 40 14.04 4.45 -15.49
CA HIS A 40 13.57 4.53 -16.88
C HIS A 40 12.80 3.29 -17.31
N MET A 41 11.81 2.86 -16.52
CA MET A 41 10.96 1.72 -16.89
C MET A 41 9.54 1.98 -16.44
N GLY A 42 8.95 3.04 -17.00
CA GLY A 42 7.52 3.21 -17.18
C GLY A 42 7.25 3.84 -18.53
N GLY A 43 6.19 3.42 -19.21
CA GLY A 43 5.71 4.13 -20.39
C GLY A 43 5.27 5.55 -20.01
N ASN A 44 5.00 6.38 -21.02
CA ASN A 44 4.38 7.69 -20.82
C ASN A 44 2.86 7.58 -20.60
N GLU A 45 2.41 6.49 -19.98
CA GLU A 45 0.99 6.23 -19.79
C GLU A 45 0.48 6.89 -18.52
N VAL A 46 -0.67 7.55 -18.64
CA VAL A 46 -1.40 8.18 -17.55
C VAL A 46 -2.37 7.17 -16.98
N TYR A 47 -2.48 7.12 -15.64
CA TYR A 47 -3.46 6.26 -15.03
C TYR A 47 -4.88 6.78 -15.18
N THR A 48 -5.81 5.89 -15.49
CA THR A 48 -7.25 6.15 -15.36
C THR A 48 -7.94 4.98 -14.65
N PRO A 49 -9.00 5.24 -13.86
CA PRO A 49 -9.83 4.19 -13.25
C PRO A 49 -10.43 3.19 -14.25
N ALA A 50 -10.58 3.60 -15.51
CA ALA A 50 -11.03 2.73 -16.60
C ALA A 50 -10.02 1.63 -16.98
N SER A 51 -8.74 1.80 -16.59
CA SER A 51 -7.70 0.80 -16.84
C SER A 51 -8.07 -0.56 -16.25
N ARG A 52 -7.64 -1.63 -16.93
CA ARG A 52 -7.72 -3.03 -16.48
C ARG A 52 -6.38 -3.56 -15.99
N GLU A 53 -5.34 -2.73 -15.98
CA GLU A 53 -4.02 -3.15 -15.53
C GLU A 53 -4.03 -3.51 -14.05
N ILE A 54 -3.35 -4.61 -13.73
CA ILE A 54 -3.07 -5.06 -12.39
C ILE A 54 -1.71 -5.75 -12.38
N ASN A 55 -0.97 -5.65 -11.29
CA ASN A 55 0.27 -6.40 -11.14
C ASN A 55 -0.05 -7.89 -11.02
N ILE A 56 0.60 -8.72 -11.84
CA ILE A 56 0.40 -10.18 -11.84
C ILE A 56 0.64 -10.84 -10.48
N THR A 57 1.46 -10.22 -9.61
CA THR A 57 1.70 -10.72 -8.25
C THR A 57 0.52 -10.51 -7.28
N MET A 58 -0.53 -9.77 -7.68
CA MET A 58 -1.74 -9.58 -6.87
C MET A 58 -2.64 -10.83 -6.86
N GLY A 59 -2.51 -11.71 -7.86
CA GLY A 59 -3.31 -12.93 -7.98
C GLY A 59 -4.65 -12.74 -8.70
N LEU A 60 -5.35 -13.86 -8.89
CA LEU A 60 -6.53 -13.94 -9.76
C LEU A 60 -7.78 -13.26 -9.20
N ILE A 61 -7.96 -13.22 -7.87
CA ILE A 61 -9.17 -12.61 -7.27
C ILE A 61 -9.18 -11.09 -7.51
N PRO A 62 -8.12 -10.32 -7.19
CA PRO A 62 -8.05 -8.91 -7.56
C PRO A 62 -8.16 -8.68 -9.07
N GLN A 63 -7.56 -9.55 -9.90
CA GLN A 63 -7.67 -9.45 -11.35
C GLN A 63 -9.12 -9.58 -11.82
N TYR A 64 -9.86 -10.57 -11.29
CA TYR A 64 -11.27 -10.75 -11.59
C TYR A 64 -12.10 -9.50 -11.25
N ILE A 65 -11.87 -8.90 -10.07
CA ILE A 65 -12.55 -7.66 -9.66
C ILE A 65 -12.21 -6.51 -10.62
N VAL A 66 -10.92 -6.35 -10.98
CA VAL A 66 -10.46 -5.34 -11.94
C VAL A 66 -10.98 -5.61 -13.36
N GLU A 67 -11.31 -6.84 -13.72
CA GLU A 67 -11.88 -7.15 -15.03
C GLU A 67 -13.40 -7.07 -15.05
N HIS A 68 -14.07 -7.03 -13.90
CA HIS A 68 -15.51 -7.03 -13.81
C HIS A 68 -16.13 -5.75 -14.42
N PRO A 69 -17.23 -5.84 -15.20
CA PRO A 69 -17.84 -4.69 -15.86
C PRO A 69 -18.50 -3.70 -14.89
N GLN A 70 -18.95 -4.18 -13.72
CA GLN A 70 -19.59 -3.34 -12.70
C GLN A 70 -18.62 -2.85 -11.61
N ARG A 71 -17.31 -2.99 -11.81
CA ARG A 71 -16.34 -2.55 -10.81
C ARG A 71 -16.39 -1.03 -10.62
N VAL A 72 -16.13 -0.60 -9.41
CA VAL A 72 -15.69 0.77 -9.10
C VAL A 72 -14.19 0.72 -8.82
N ARG A 73 -13.42 1.69 -9.32
CA ARG A 73 -11.96 1.73 -9.16
C ARG A 73 -11.51 3.13 -8.76
N GLY A 74 -10.62 3.21 -7.76
CA GLY A 74 -10.18 4.48 -7.20
C GLY A 74 -9.09 5.16 -8.03
N ASN A 75 -8.90 6.46 -7.82
CA ASN A 75 -8.05 7.29 -8.67
C ASN A 75 -6.63 7.46 -8.11
N HIS A 76 -5.99 6.35 -7.74
CA HIS A 76 -4.58 6.35 -7.34
C HIS A 76 -3.71 5.64 -8.39
N PRO A 77 -2.72 6.31 -9.02
CA PRO A 77 -2.02 5.78 -10.19
C PRO A 77 -1.16 4.54 -9.93
N LEU A 78 -0.65 4.38 -8.71
CA LEU A 78 0.21 3.25 -8.34
C LEU A 78 -0.48 2.18 -7.47
N ASN A 79 -1.41 2.57 -6.59
CA ASN A 79 -2.04 1.75 -5.56
C ASN A 79 -3.58 1.85 -5.58
N SER A 80 -4.20 1.83 -6.76
CA SER A 80 -5.67 1.90 -6.86
C SER A 80 -6.35 0.72 -6.16
N PHE A 81 -7.43 0.97 -5.42
CA PHE A 81 -8.37 -0.07 -4.98
C PHE A 81 -9.47 -0.29 -6.03
N ALA A 82 -10.05 -1.49 -6.03
CA ALA A 82 -11.23 -1.80 -6.83
C ALA A 82 -12.26 -2.53 -5.96
N ALA A 83 -13.54 -2.22 -6.17
CA ALA A 83 -14.64 -2.76 -5.38
C ALA A 83 -15.80 -3.20 -6.28
N LEU A 84 -16.60 -4.13 -5.75
CA LEU A 84 -17.83 -4.63 -6.36
C LEU A 84 -18.94 -4.68 -5.31
N GLY A 85 -20.18 -4.50 -5.76
CA GLY A 85 -21.37 -4.57 -4.92
C GLY A 85 -21.97 -3.20 -4.57
N PRO A 86 -23.05 -3.19 -3.78
CA PRO A 86 -23.87 -2.00 -3.55
C PRO A 86 -23.18 -0.86 -2.81
N LEU A 87 -22.03 -1.14 -2.17
CA LEU A 87 -21.25 -0.18 -1.39
C LEU A 87 -19.93 0.21 -2.07
N ALA A 88 -19.73 -0.23 -3.32
CA ALA A 88 -18.46 -0.06 -4.03
C ALA A 88 -18.11 1.42 -4.27
N GLU A 89 -19.08 2.25 -4.61
CA GLU A 89 -18.88 3.70 -4.77
C GLU A 89 -18.49 4.34 -3.45
N THR A 90 -19.27 4.12 -2.39
CA THR A 90 -18.98 4.64 -1.04
C THR A 90 -17.58 4.24 -0.57
N LEU A 91 -17.17 3.00 -0.80
CA LEU A 91 -15.86 2.52 -0.36
C LEU A 91 -14.70 3.16 -1.13
N ILE A 92 -14.90 3.57 -2.39
CA ILE A 92 -13.83 3.99 -3.30
C ILE A 92 -13.73 5.51 -3.46
N ASP A 93 -14.84 6.24 -3.29
CA ASP A 93 -15.01 7.66 -3.66
C ASP A 93 -13.86 8.57 -3.22
N GLY A 94 -13.39 8.42 -1.97
CA GLY A 94 -12.33 9.26 -1.42
C GLY A 94 -10.91 8.97 -1.91
N GLN A 95 -10.68 7.92 -2.72
CA GLN A 95 -9.30 7.59 -3.10
C GLN A 95 -8.73 8.57 -4.12
N ASP A 96 -7.69 9.27 -3.70
CA ASP A 96 -6.91 10.18 -4.55
C ASP A 96 -5.39 9.90 -4.47
N PRO A 97 -4.56 10.55 -5.32
CA PRO A 97 -3.11 10.36 -5.32
C PRO A 97 -2.37 10.69 -4.02
N LEU A 98 -2.91 11.55 -3.15
CA LEU A 98 -2.38 11.96 -1.85
C LEU A 98 -3.30 11.57 -0.67
N ASP A 99 -4.32 10.75 -0.91
CA ASP A 99 -5.11 10.03 0.08
C ASP A 99 -5.30 8.58 -0.38
N VAL A 100 -4.18 7.84 -0.40
CA VAL A 100 -4.14 6.48 -0.97
C VAL A 100 -4.99 5.49 -0.18
N TYR A 101 -5.19 5.73 1.13
CA TYR A 101 -5.86 4.82 2.06
C TYR A 101 -7.25 5.28 2.49
N ALA A 102 -7.82 6.34 1.91
CA ALA A 102 -9.24 6.68 2.05
C ALA A 102 -10.20 5.46 1.99
N PRO A 103 -10.05 4.49 1.06
CA PRO A 103 -10.90 3.30 1.06
C PRO A 103 -10.80 2.44 2.32
N LEU A 104 -9.62 2.39 2.95
CA LEU A 104 -9.38 1.62 4.16
C LEU A 104 -9.92 2.36 5.39
N HIS A 105 -9.84 3.68 5.41
CA HIS A 105 -10.53 4.51 6.40
C HIS A 105 -12.05 4.29 6.34
N THR A 106 -12.65 4.38 5.14
CA THR A 106 -14.08 4.11 4.94
C THR A 106 -14.44 2.67 5.34
N LEU A 107 -13.62 1.68 5.00
CA LEU A 107 -13.82 0.29 5.45
C LEU A 107 -13.94 0.19 6.97
N THR A 108 -13.09 0.90 7.71
CA THR A 108 -13.13 0.95 9.18
C THR A 108 -14.41 1.60 9.69
N LEU A 109 -14.83 2.74 9.13
CA LEU A 109 -16.06 3.43 9.52
C LEU A 109 -17.31 2.57 9.28
N MET A 110 -17.26 1.71 8.26
CA MET A 110 -18.35 0.79 7.92
C MET A 110 -18.31 -0.53 8.70
N HIS A 111 -17.42 -0.67 9.68
CA HIS A 111 -17.21 -1.91 10.44
C HIS A 111 -16.92 -3.12 9.53
N GLY A 112 -16.18 -2.89 8.44
CA GLY A 112 -15.83 -3.91 7.47
C GLY A 112 -14.86 -4.96 8.02
N SER A 113 -14.59 -5.98 7.20
CA SER A 113 -13.66 -7.06 7.52
C SER A 113 -12.55 -7.17 6.47
N ILE A 114 -11.39 -7.64 6.91
CA ILE A 114 -10.22 -7.89 6.08
C ILE A 114 -10.01 -9.40 6.02
N ILE A 115 -9.82 -9.93 4.81
CA ILE A 115 -9.61 -11.36 4.60
C ILE A 115 -8.26 -11.58 3.93
N LEU A 116 -7.38 -12.35 4.56
CA LEU A 116 -6.14 -12.84 3.98
C LEU A 116 -6.36 -14.26 3.47
N MET A 117 -6.42 -14.41 2.15
CA MET A 117 -6.72 -15.69 1.49
C MET A 117 -5.42 -16.42 1.11
N GLY A 118 -4.89 -17.27 2.00
CA GLY A 118 -3.67 -18.03 1.73
C GLY A 118 -2.38 -17.21 1.72
N VAL A 119 -2.41 -16.01 2.31
CA VAL A 119 -1.27 -15.09 2.43
C VAL A 119 -1.05 -14.66 3.88
N GLY A 120 0.17 -14.24 4.20
CA GLY A 120 0.54 -13.69 5.50
C GLY A 120 0.28 -12.19 5.61
N LEU A 121 0.63 -11.63 6.77
CA LEU A 121 0.45 -10.20 7.08
C LEU A 121 1.27 -9.29 6.15
N GLU A 122 2.34 -9.78 5.52
CA GLU A 122 3.17 -9.04 4.56
C GLU A 122 2.39 -8.62 3.29
N ARG A 123 1.19 -9.15 3.10
CA ARG A 123 0.26 -8.82 2.02
C ARG A 123 -0.99 -8.09 2.51
N MET A 124 -1.08 -7.77 3.80
CA MET A 124 -2.17 -7.00 4.38
C MET A 124 -1.90 -5.50 4.24
N THR A 125 -2.29 -4.90 3.10
CA THR A 125 -2.12 -3.46 2.84
C THR A 125 -2.71 -2.57 3.94
N PHE A 126 -3.72 -3.06 4.66
CA PHE A 126 -4.31 -2.38 5.80
C PHE A 126 -3.32 -2.00 6.91
N LEU A 127 -2.22 -2.73 7.04
CA LEU A 127 -1.18 -2.39 8.03
C LEU A 127 -0.38 -1.15 7.65
N HIS A 128 -0.32 -0.76 6.37
CA HIS A 128 0.21 0.56 6.00
C HIS A 128 -0.73 1.69 6.38
N TYR A 129 -2.05 1.45 6.36
CA TYR A 129 -3.00 2.42 6.90
C TYR A 129 -2.86 2.54 8.42
N ALA A 130 -2.63 1.43 9.14
CA ALA A 130 -2.30 1.47 10.55
C ALA A 130 -1.00 2.25 10.84
N GLU A 131 0.04 2.11 10.01
CA GLU A 131 1.25 2.94 10.09
C GLU A 131 0.96 4.44 9.96
N GLN A 132 0.08 4.82 9.01
CA GLN A 132 -0.34 6.22 8.83
C GLN A 132 -1.09 6.75 10.05
N VAL A 133 -2.09 5.99 10.54
CA VAL A 133 -2.90 6.37 11.72
C VAL A 133 -2.03 6.44 12.99
N ALA A 134 -0.98 5.61 13.09
CA ALA A 134 0.00 5.68 14.15
C ALA A 134 0.92 6.91 14.09
N GLY A 135 0.77 7.78 13.08
CA GLY A 135 1.47 9.06 12.96
C GLY A 135 2.67 9.06 12.00
N ARG A 136 2.80 8.05 11.13
CA ARG A 136 3.86 8.05 10.10
C ARG A 136 3.39 8.76 8.84
N GLU A 137 4.23 9.64 8.32
CA GLU A 137 4.03 10.23 7.01
C GLU A 137 4.23 9.16 5.92
N LEU A 138 3.35 9.15 4.91
CA LEU A 138 3.43 8.18 3.82
C LEU A 138 4.55 8.55 2.83
N PHE A 139 5.14 7.55 2.20
CA PHE A 139 6.20 7.79 1.22
C PHE A 139 5.65 8.41 -0.06
N ARG A 140 6.46 9.22 -0.75
CA ARG A 140 6.10 9.81 -2.04
C ARG A 140 6.76 9.09 -3.21
N ARG A 141 6.02 8.81 -4.27
CA ARG A 141 6.54 8.26 -5.53
C ARG A 141 6.07 9.10 -6.71
N CYS A 142 6.82 9.08 -7.80
CA CYS A 142 6.43 9.78 -9.01
C CYS A 142 5.54 8.90 -9.90
N ALA A 143 4.42 9.46 -10.33
CA ALA A 143 3.57 8.91 -11.37
C ALA A 143 3.32 9.95 -12.47
N ASN A 144 2.89 9.53 -13.64
CA ASN A 144 2.43 10.45 -14.68
C ASN A 144 1.05 11.00 -14.30
N GLY A 145 0.97 12.32 -14.11
CA GLY A 145 -0.27 13.04 -13.84
C GLY A 145 -1.20 13.11 -15.05
N PRO A 146 -2.44 13.61 -14.87
CA PRO A 146 -3.42 13.74 -15.95
C PRO A 146 -2.94 14.59 -17.15
N ASP A 147 -2.09 15.58 -16.88
CA ASP A 147 -1.43 16.46 -17.85
C ASP A 147 -0.12 15.88 -18.43
N ARG A 148 0.17 14.60 -18.12
CA ARG A 148 1.41 13.88 -18.44
C ARG A 148 2.66 14.46 -17.77
N GLN A 149 2.52 15.39 -16.83
CA GLN A 149 3.64 15.85 -16.02
C GLN A 149 3.83 14.92 -14.81
N PRO A 150 5.07 14.74 -14.32
CA PRO A 150 5.31 13.99 -13.11
C PRO A 150 4.56 14.61 -11.91
N MET A 151 3.87 13.77 -11.14
CA MET A 151 3.23 14.14 -9.87
C MET A 151 3.69 13.23 -8.74
N LEU A 152 3.75 13.75 -7.51
CA LEU A 152 3.98 12.94 -6.33
C LEU A 152 2.68 12.30 -5.86
N VAL A 153 2.77 11.02 -5.51
CA VAL A 153 1.65 10.24 -4.96
C VAL A 153 2.08 9.48 -3.72
N GLU A 154 1.14 9.18 -2.84
CA GLU A 154 1.38 8.48 -1.59
C GLU A 154 1.50 6.96 -1.77
N VAL A 155 2.43 6.36 -1.04
CA VAL A 155 2.58 4.91 -0.98
C VAL A 155 2.96 4.48 0.43
N GLY A 156 2.60 3.26 0.81
CA GLY A 156 2.97 2.67 2.08
C GLY A 156 4.47 2.49 2.29
N SER A 157 4.85 1.87 3.39
CA SER A 157 6.24 1.51 3.70
C SER A 157 6.64 0.16 3.09
N CYS A 158 7.67 -0.48 3.64
CA CYS A 158 8.00 -1.88 3.35
C CYS A 158 7.07 -2.80 4.16
N SER A 159 6.47 -3.80 3.54
CA SER A 159 5.53 -4.70 4.23
C SER A 159 6.18 -6.00 4.73
N GLU A 160 7.44 -6.26 4.42
CA GLU A 160 8.11 -7.54 4.73
C GLU A 160 8.39 -7.74 6.23
N GLY A 161 8.18 -6.71 7.06
CA GLY A 161 8.23 -6.83 8.53
C GLY A 161 6.88 -7.14 9.18
N PHE A 162 5.77 -7.11 8.43
CA PHE A 162 4.42 -7.15 9.01
C PHE A 162 4.08 -8.47 9.71
N GLY A 163 4.73 -9.59 9.39
CA GLY A 163 4.58 -10.83 10.14
C GLY A 163 4.90 -10.70 11.64
N ARG A 164 5.70 -9.70 12.04
CA ARG A 164 5.99 -9.42 13.45
C ARG A 164 4.78 -8.92 14.26
N LEU A 165 3.72 -8.49 13.60
CA LEU A 165 2.46 -8.09 14.25
C LEU A 165 1.56 -9.29 14.57
N GLU A 166 1.90 -10.52 14.12
CA GLU A 166 1.11 -11.73 14.39
C GLU A 166 0.77 -11.92 15.88
N PRO A 167 1.72 -11.78 16.84
CA PRO A 167 1.41 -11.99 18.26
C PRO A 167 0.38 -11.01 18.82
N VAL A 168 0.28 -9.82 18.24
CA VAL A 168 -0.70 -8.80 18.66
C VAL A 168 -2.05 -9.05 17.99
N LEU A 169 -2.05 -9.33 16.69
CA LEU A 169 -3.26 -9.48 15.88
C LEU A 169 -3.96 -10.82 16.05
N VAL A 170 -3.29 -11.85 16.58
CA VAL A 170 -3.87 -13.19 16.78
C VAL A 170 -5.12 -13.15 17.67
N THR A 171 -5.25 -12.16 18.54
CA THR A 171 -6.40 -11.99 19.44
C THR A 171 -7.69 -11.60 18.70
N ALA A 172 -7.56 -10.81 17.63
CA ALA A 172 -8.65 -10.38 16.77
C ALA A 172 -8.88 -11.32 15.56
N GLN A 173 -8.12 -12.41 15.49
CA GLN A 173 -8.05 -13.25 14.31
C GLN A 173 -9.07 -14.38 14.35
N GLN A 174 -9.81 -14.53 13.25
CA GLN A 174 -10.53 -15.75 12.95
C GLN A 174 -9.81 -16.53 11.84
N LYS A 175 -9.59 -17.83 12.05
CA LYS A 175 -8.99 -18.73 11.05
C LYS A 175 -10.01 -19.72 10.54
N LEU A 176 -10.02 -19.92 9.23
CA LEU A 176 -10.86 -20.94 8.60
C LEU A 176 -10.16 -21.53 7.37
N LYS A 177 -10.44 -22.79 7.06
CA LYS A 177 -9.86 -23.45 5.89
C LYS A 177 -10.89 -23.47 4.76
N VAL A 178 -10.54 -22.91 3.61
CA VAL A 178 -11.35 -22.95 2.38
C VAL A 178 -10.63 -23.83 1.37
N GLY A 179 -11.14 -25.04 1.15
CA GLY A 179 -10.43 -26.06 0.36
C GLY A 179 -9.07 -26.40 0.99
N GLN A 180 -7.99 -26.09 0.29
CA GLN A 180 -6.61 -26.25 0.80
C GLN A 180 -6.00 -24.94 1.35
N SER A 181 -6.69 -23.81 1.21
CA SER A 181 -6.18 -22.49 1.61
C SER A 181 -6.58 -22.15 3.04
N LEU A 182 -5.61 -21.68 3.85
CA LEU A 182 -5.88 -21.10 5.16
C LEU A 182 -6.25 -19.64 4.98
N TRP A 183 -7.45 -19.27 5.45
CA TRP A 183 -7.93 -17.91 5.43
C TRP A 183 -7.89 -17.34 6.84
N GLN A 184 -7.55 -16.06 6.92
CA GLN A 184 -7.53 -15.28 8.15
C GLN A 184 -8.47 -14.11 7.97
N VAL A 185 -9.36 -13.88 8.95
CA VAL A 185 -10.34 -12.79 8.92
C VAL A 185 -10.14 -11.92 10.15
N TYR A 186 -10.20 -10.61 9.92
CA TYR A 186 -10.06 -9.59 10.95
C TYR A 186 -11.18 -8.55 10.82
N ALA A 187 -11.76 -8.13 11.93
CA ALA A 187 -12.57 -6.91 11.96
C ALA A 187 -11.66 -5.69 11.76
N ALA A 188 -11.99 -4.80 10.83
CA ALA A 188 -11.10 -3.70 10.44
C ALA A 188 -10.80 -2.74 11.60
N GLY A 189 -11.80 -2.42 12.42
CA GLY A 189 -11.62 -1.54 13.58
C GLY A 189 -10.70 -2.13 14.66
N GLU A 190 -10.92 -3.40 15.02
CA GLU A 190 -10.11 -4.09 16.04
C GLU A 190 -8.67 -4.28 15.58
N ALA A 191 -8.46 -4.74 14.34
CA ALA A 191 -7.12 -4.89 13.77
C ALA A 191 -6.39 -3.54 13.63
N LEU A 192 -7.11 -2.46 13.30
CA LEU A 192 -6.52 -1.13 13.25
C LEU A 192 -6.01 -0.70 14.62
N GLN A 193 -6.87 -0.80 15.64
CA GLN A 193 -6.52 -0.39 17.01
C GLN A 193 -5.29 -1.15 17.51
N LEU A 194 -5.33 -2.48 17.42
CA LEU A 194 -4.23 -3.35 17.85
C LEU A 194 -2.91 -3.03 17.13
N ALA A 195 -2.96 -2.83 15.81
CA ALA A 195 -1.77 -2.50 15.04
C ALA A 195 -1.23 -1.10 15.37
N VAL A 196 -2.11 -0.10 15.50
CA VAL A 196 -1.72 1.27 15.86
C VAL A 196 -1.06 1.31 17.24
N ASP A 197 -1.67 0.69 18.25
CA ASP A 197 -1.13 0.64 19.61
C ASP A 197 0.26 -0.01 19.62
N ALA A 198 0.41 -1.15 18.94
CA ALA A 198 1.70 -1.84 18.87
C ALA A 198 2.77 -1.04 18.11
N ILE A 199 2.40 -0.29 17.06
CA ILE A 199 3.32 0.57 16.31
C ILE A 199 3.76 1.77 17.14
N GLN A 200 2.86 2.33 17.96
CA GLN A 200 3.17 3.46 18.83
C GLN A 200 4.04 3.04 20.03
N GLU A 201 3.77 1.87 20.62
CA GLU A 201 4.55 1.31 21.71
C GLU A 201 5.94 0.85 21.23
N GLN A 202 6.00 0.17 20.08
CA GLN A 202 7.23 -0.38 19.52
C GLN A 202 7.37 0.02 18.03
N PRO A 203 7.92 1.20 17.71
CA PRO A 203 8.05 1.67 16.33
C PRO A 203 8.78 0.70 15.40
N GLU A 204 9.77 -0.05 15.88
CA GLU A 204 10.49 -1.03 15.08
C GLU A 204 9.70 -2.31 14.78
N ILE A 205 8.48 -2.49 15.30
CA ILE A 205 7.69 -3.72 15.11
C ILE A 205 7.41 -4.04 13.64
N THR A 206 7.26 -3.02 12.78
CA THR A 206 7.07 -3.21 11.32
C THR A 206 8.36 -3.23 10.51
N HIS A 207 9.53 -3.13 11.17
CA HIS A 207 10.81 -3.20 10.49
C HIS A 207 11.07 -4.63 9.99
N CYS A 208 11.48 -4.78 8.72
CA CYS A 208 11.83 -6.08 8.16
C CYS A 208 13.19 -6.58 8.70
N ALA A 209 13.59 -7.80 8.37
CA ALA A 209 14.86 -8.37 8.86
C ALA A 209 16.13 -7.71 8.27
N ASP A 210 16.00 -6.88 7.23
CA ASP A 210 17.12 -6.18 6.61
C ASP A 210 17.36 -4.83 7.31
N ASN A 211 18.38 -4.77 8.16
CA ASN A 211 18.79 -3.57 8.90
C ASN A 211 19.19 -2.40 7.98
N GLU A 212 19.56 -2.67 6.73
CA GLU A 212 19.92 -1.63 5.74
C GLU A 212 18.70 -1.18 4.91
N CYS A 213 17.51 -1.68 5.21
CA CYS A 213 16.29 -1.32 4.49
C CYS A 213 15.93 0.15 4.69
N VAL A 214 16.29 0.98 3.71
CA VAL A 214 16.06 2.44 3.73
C VAL A 214 14.61 2.81 4.00
N ARG A 215 13.66 2.07 3.42
CA ARG A 215 12.22 2.33 3.59
C ARG A 215 11.76 2.04 5.02
N CYS A 216 12.24 0.98 5.66
CA CYS A 216 11.95 0.72 7.07
C CYS A 216 12.64 1.76 7.97
N ASN A 217 13.93 2.03 7.75
CA ASN A 217 14.73 2.99 8.51
C ASN A 217 14.16 4.41 8.50
N ASP A 218 13.57 4.84 7.38
CA ASP A 218 12.90 6.13 7.29
C ASP A 218 11.50 6.08 7.92
N ALA A 219 10.75 4.98 7.76
CA ALA A 219 9.41 4.81 8.32
C ALA A 219 9.42 4.87 9.85
N ILE A 220 10.36 4.18 10.51
CA ILE A 220 10.48 4.18 11.98
C ILE A 220 10.82 5.57 12.54
N LYS A 221 11.40 6.46 11.74
CA LYS A 221 11.67 7.85 12.12
C LYS A 221 10.45 8.77 11.91
N GLY A 222 9.36 8.25 11.35
CA GLY A 222 8.12 8.96 11.04
C GLY A 222 7.86 9.22 9.55
N GLY A 223 8.63 8.65 8.61
CA GLY A 223 8.41 8.82 7.16
C GLY A 223 9.16 9.99 6.51
N PRO A 224 8.78 10.45 5.31
CA PRO A 224 9.44 11.58 4.67
C PRO A 224 9.18 12.92 5.36
N LEU A 225 10.11 13.87 5.17
CA LEU A 225 9.93 15.26 5.59
C LEU A 225 9.38 16.05 4.39
N LEU A 226 8.12 16.43 4.46
CA LEU A 226 7.46 17.22 3.43
C LEU A 226 7.69 18.70 3.69
N ALA A 227 7.99 19.47 2.62
CA ALA A 227 8.00 20.91 2.72
C ALA A 227 6.55 21.40 2.93
N ILE A 228 6.34 22.17 4.00
CA ILE A 228 5.07 22.85 4.31
C ILE A 228 5.00 24.14 3.47
#